data_AF-A0A428KWE3-F1
#
_entry.id   AF-A0A428KWE3-F1
#
_cell.length_a   1.000
_cell.length_b   1.000
_cell.length_c   1.000
_cell.angle_alpha   90.00
_cell.angle_beta   90.00
_cell.angle_gamma   90.00
#
_symmetry.space_group_name_H-M   'P 1'
#
loop_
_entity.id
_entity.type
_entity.pdbx_description
1 polymer ?
#
loop_
_entity_poly.entity_id
_entity_poly.type
_entity_poly.pdbx_seq_one_letter_code
_entity_poly.pdbx_strand_id
1 'polypeptide(L)'
;MSIPNIDYFKDPLKSLSFTKSTNEQQEELIAFEGGIGEHNTGKLDRIPKYSIWYSSNYKDNIDSLFTKIEKELINKKHVANNKIITTILYIYTSHPNRLENPVDSLNDLINLIQPVKVSQYFIMPPIHGEMPKEFEFGDFLIGILNSNELAYKCKKAGSDFYEINKNKFTNRLSVKRKIFDVNIINWHQFLFIHGKYINNHSLIDRSLIYFEHLSHSLFEDFWNDFNEQQNLQIALGLPDMPSKVFRERLGSQSVTIYSDIRFNNKVYGFVVPENIGSLTISIYPDASKILKIIKEELKKFYDFENFNESEIHQTIKSFAKFIAKGYRYIDEQRYDEGFLHFIIALDLVFGDANTITKAISERVSVLLSIYNKENYNENKTMISKLYAARSKYVHAGKSIPYDYIKEIKTVCRIIILILLNYQKQAKIKNYNDFKDWKKKLDYLAIGFEIGRSVEDSFAIEIGAKEPENNSPAGVKV
;
A
#
# COMPACT_ATOMS: atom_id res chain seq x y z
N MET A 1 -7.61 -25.75 -3.64
CA MET A 1 -7.82 -27.22 -3.71
C MET A 1 -6.77 -27.86 -2.84
N SER A 2 -7.15 -28.55 -1.76
CA SER A 2 -6.21 -29.13 -0.78
C SER A 2 -4.96 -29.79 -1.41
N ILE A 3 -3.87 -29.82 -0.64
CA ILE A 3 -2.63 -30.47 -1.08
C ILE A 3 -2.97 -31.95 -1.35
N PRO A 4 -2.69 -32.47 -2.56
CA PRO A 4 -3.10 -33.83 -2.93
C PRO A 4 -2.28 -34.86 -2.17
N ASN A 5 -2.94 -35.92 -1.72
CA ASN A 5 -2.33 -36.97 -0.92
C ASN A 5 -1.56 -37.99 -1.81
N ILE A 6 -0.49 -37.52 -2.45
CA ILE A 6 0.40 -38.29 -3.34
C ILE A 6 1.82 -38.32 -2.79
N ASP A 7 2.58 -39.37 -3.12
CA ASP A 7 3.91 -39.62 -2.54
C ASP A 7 4.88 -38.47 -2.79
N TYR A 8 4.74 -37.80 -3.95
CA TYR A 8 5.44 -36.56 -4.31
C TYR A 8 5.42 -35.47 -3.21
N PHE A 9 4.34 -35.38 -2.42
CA PHE A 9 4.23 -34.45 -1.28
C PHE A 9 4.36 -35.14 0.08
N LYS A 10 4.05 -36.44 0.19
CA LYS A 10 4.18 -37.16 1.47
C LYS A 10 5.64 -37.26 1.92
N ASP A 11 6.52 -37.67 1.02
CA ASP A 11 7.91 -37.95 1.33
C ASP A 11 8.71 -36.72 1.77
N PRO A 12 8.66 -35.56 1.08
CA PRO A 12 9.28 -34.34 1.58
C PRO A 12 8.73 -33.93 2.94
N LEU A 13 7.41 -34.01 3.16
CA LEU A 13 6.78 -33.63 4.42
C LEU A 13 7.23 -34.52 5.60
N LYS A 14 7.35 -35.84 5.38
CA LYS A 14 7.88 -36.78 6.38
C LYS A 14 9.33 -36.48 6.74
N SER A 15 10.12 -36.01 5.76
CA SER A 15 11.54 -35.70 5.96
C SER A 15 11.78 -34.45 6.82
N LEU A 16 10.77 -33.59 7.03
CA LEU A 16 10.91 -32.37 7.82
C LEU A 16 11.19 -32.68 9.30
N SER A 17 12.21 -32.04 9.87
CA SER A 17 12.58 -32.14 11.28
C SER A 17 13.02 -30.78 11.83
N PHE A 18 12.79 -30.52 13.12
CA PHE A 18 13.34 -29.34 13.80
C PHE A 18 14.75 -29.57 14.36
N THR A 19 15.27 -30.81 14.28
CA THR A 19 16.64 -31.16 14.64
C THR A 19 17.42 -31.64 13.42
N LYS A 20 18.68 -31.22 13.33
CA LYS A 20 19.61 -31.70 12.31
C LYS A 20 20.02 -33.14 12.60
N SER A 21 19.85 -34.03 11.62
CA SER A 21 20.38 -35.39 11.67
C SER A 21 21.88 -35.36 11.41
N THR A 22 22.65 -36.18 12.14
CA THR A 22 24.09 -36.34 11.91
C THR A 22 24.41 -37.30 10.75
N ASN A 23 23.43 -38.09 10.30
CA ASN A 23 23.68 -39.27 9.46
C ASN A 23 23.20 -39.11 8.01
N GLU A 24 22.63 -37.97 7.63
CA GLU A 24 22.06 -37.73 6.31
C GLU A 24 22.50 -36.38 5.73
N GLN A 25 22.62 -36.30 4.40
CA GLN A 25 22.72 -35.01 3.72
C GLN A 25 21.38 -34.28 3.84
N GLN A 26 21.40 -33.15 4.54
CA GLN A 26 20.23 -32.34 4.83
C GLN A 26 20.44 -30.89 4.40
N GLU A 27 19.35 -30.29 3.91
CA GLU A 27 19.25 -28.85 3.67
C GLU A 27 18.48 -28.18 4.81
N GLU A 28 18.70 -26.87 4.97
CA GLU A 28 18.13 -26.05 6.04
C GLU A 28 17.13 -25.03 5.49
N LEU A 29 15.93 -24.97 6.08
CA LEU A 29 14.98 -23.87 5.93
C LEU A 29 14.98 -23.05 7.22
N ILE A 30 15.25 -21.76 7.11
CA ILE A 30 15.30 -20.88 8.28
C ILE A 30 13.91 -20.31 8.54
N ALA A 31 13.28 -20.75 9.63
CA ALA A 31 11.99 -20.23 10.08
C ALA A 31 12.15 -18.88 10.81
N PHE A 32 13.27 -18.71 11.51
CA PHE A 32 13.62 -17.47 12.20
C PHE A 32 15.14 -17.34 12.33
N GLU A 33 15.70 -16.19 11.96
CA GLU A 33 17.16 -15.96 11.95
C GLU A 33 17.78 -15.86 13.34
N GLY A 34 16.95 -15.72 14.38
CA GLY A 34 17.41 -15.36 15.72
C GLY A 34 17.55 -13.85 15.85
N GLY A 35 17.77 -13.38 17.08
CA GLY A 35 17.82 -11.95 17.35
C GLY A 35 18.14 -11.62 18.80
N ILE A 36 17.91 -10.37 19.16
CA ILE A 36 18.02 -9.89 20.53
C ILE A 36 16.64 -9.35 20.92
N GLY A 37 16.03 -9.95 21.93
CA GLY A 37 14.82 -9.45 22.57
C GLY A 37 15.18 -8.63 23.80
N GLU A 38 14.41 -7.58 24.08
CA GLU A 38 14.50 -6.85 25.35
C GLU A 38 13.35 -7.30 26.26
N HIS A 39 13.69 -7.83 27.43
CA HIS A 39 12.73 -8.16 28.46
C HIS A 39 12.19 -6.88 29.11
N ASN A 40 11.02 -6.95 29.76
CA ASN A 40 10.39 -5.82 30.46
C ASN A 40 11.27 -5.22 31.57
N THR A 41 12.33 -5.92 31.98
CA THR A 41 13.34 -5.49 32.95
C THR A 41 14.49 -4.71 32.31
N GLY A 42 14.47 -4.50 31.00
CA GLY A 42 15.58 -3.94 30.21
C GLY A 42 16.70 -4.95 29.92
N LYS A 43 16.56 -6.20 30.34
CA LYS A 43 17.53 -7.25 30.07
C LYS A 43 17.44 -7.68 28.60
N LEU A 44 18.57 -7.67 27.90
CA LEU A 44 18.66 -8.20 26.55
C LEU A 44 18.87 -9.72 26.61
N ASP A 45 18.00 -10.47 25.95
CA ASP A 45 18.11 -11.92 25.79
C ASP A 45 18.30 -12.27 24.32
N ARG A 46 19.21 -13.22 24.06
CA ARG A 46 19.43 -13.72 22.70
C ARG A 46 18.34 -14.73 22.35
N ILE A 47 17.57 -14.42 21.33
CA ILE A 47 16.59 -15.34 20.75
C ILE A 47 17.35 -16.24 19.76
N PRO A 48 17.30 -17.57 19.90
CA PRO A 48 18.03 -18.47 19.02
C PRO A 48 17.45 -18.48 17.61
N LYS A 49 18.27 -18.91 16.65
CA LYS A 49 17.82 -19.25 15.30
C LYS A 49 16.92 -20.48 15.37
N TYR A 50 15.81 -20.46 14.63
CA TYR A 50 14.94 -21.61 14.46
C TYR A 50 14.92 -22.08 13.02
N SER A 51 15.17 -23.38 12.82
CA SER A 51 15.33 -23.97 11.51
C SER A 51 14.57 -25.29 11.39
N ILE A 52 14.23 -25.63 10.15
CA ILE A 52 13.72 -26.93 9.73
C ILE A 52 14.79 -27.58 8.84
N TRP A 53 15.00 -28.87 9.02
CA TRP A 53 15.90 -29.68 8.23
C TRP A 53 15.10 -30.67 7.39
N TYR A 54 15.52 -30.91 6.16
CA TYR A 54 14.92 -31.91 5.26
C TYR A 54 16.02 -32.62 4.45
N SER A 55 15.71 -33.80 3.93
CA SER A 55 16.67 -34.56 3.11
C SER A 55 16.94 -33.85 1.79
N SER A 56 18.21 -33.68 1.43
CA SER A 56 18.61 -33.03 0.17
C SER A 56 18.05 -33.72 -1.08
N ASN A 57 17.67 -35.00 -0.98
CA ASN A 57 17.03 -35.77 -2.06
C ASN A 57 15.66 -35.23 -2.48
N TYR A 58 15.02 -34.40 -1.64
CA TYR A 58 13.68 -33.86 -1.88
C TYR A 58 13.66 -32.37 -2.20
N LYS A 59 14.79 -31.77 -2.57
CA LYS A 59 14.88 -30.32 -2.84
C LYS A 59 13.82 -29.83 -3.85
N ASP A 60 13.76 -30.47 -5.01
CA ASP A 60 12.80 -30.09 -6.07
C ASP A 60 11.34 -30.29 -5.63
N ASN A 61 11.09 -31.30 -4.77
CA ASN A 61 9.77 -31.55 -4.19
C ASN A 61 9.39 -30.46 -3.18
N ILE A 62 10.35 -29.94 -2.40
CA ILE A 62 10.13 -28.85 -1.44
C ILE A 62 9.72 -27.56 -2.15
N ASP A 63 10.38 -27.18 -3.25
CA ASP A 63 10.01 -25.98 -4.02
C ASP A 63 8.57 -26.09 -4.59
N SER A 64 8.22 -27.28 -5.06
CA SER A 64 6.87 -27.56 -5.55
C SER A 64 5.83 -27.59 -4.41
N LEU A 65 6.22 -28.08 -3.23
CA LEU A 65 5.39 -28.02 -2.02
C LEU A 65 5.16 -26.56 -1.60
N PHE A 66 6.18 -25.70 -1.61
CA PHE A 66 6.06 -24.27 -1.33
C PHE A 66 5.06 -23.62 -2.28
N THR A 67 5.23 -23.82 -3.59
CA THR A 67 4.31 -23.31 -4.61
C THR A 67 2.87 -23.78 -4.38
N LYS A 68 2.70 -25.04 -3.94
CA LYS A 68 1.38 -25.59 -3.67
C LYS A 68 0.74 -25.02 -2.41
N ILE A 69 1.51 -24.86 -1.33
CA ILE A 69 1.04 -24.21 -0.09
C ILE A 69 0.69 -22.75 -0.37
N GLU A 70 1.53 -22.02 -1.11
CA GLU A 70 1.28 -20.63 -1.50
C GLU A 70 -0.09 -20.48 -2.19
N LYS A 71 -0.36 -21.30 -3.20
CA LYS A 71 -1.65 -21.32 -3.90
C LYS A 71 -2.82 -21.60 -2.96
N GLU A 72 -2.66 -22.50 -1.98
CA GLU A 72 -3.72 -22.79 -1.01
C GLU A 72 -3.95 -21.66 -0.01
N LEU A 73 -2.88 -20.98 0.44
CA LEU A 73 -2.99 -19.79 1.28
C LEU A 73 -3.70 -18.65 0.54
N ILE A 74 -3.31 -18.37 -0.71
CA ILE A 74 -3.96 -17.36 -1.56
C ILE A 74 -5.45 -17.69 -1.76
N ASN A 75 -5.78 -18.96 -2.06
CA ASN A 75 -7.17 -19.40 -2.20
C ASN A 75 -7.99 -19.18 -0.91
N LYS A 76 -7.36 -19.31 0.25
CA LYS A 76 -7.96 -19.02 1.56
C LYS A 76 -7.83 -17.55 1.97
N LYS A 77 -7.45 -16.64 1.06
CA LYS A 77 -7.22 -15.20 1.30
C LYS A 77 -6.26 -14.94 2.48
N HIS A 78 -5.33 -15.85 2.71
CA HIS A 78 -4.26 -15.73 3.69
C HIS A 78 -3.02 -15.14 3.03
N VAL A 79 -2.25 -14.35 3.76
CA VAL A 79 -0.96 -13.81 3.26
C VAL A 79 -0.01 -14.96 2.94
N ALA A 80 0.58 -14.96 1.75
CA ALA A 80 1.45 -16.05 1.30
C ALA A 80 2.81 -15.50 0.89
N ASN A 81 3.84 -15.89 1.62
CA ASN A 81 5.25 -15.63 1.28
C ASN A 81 6.12 -16.74 1.87
N ASN A 82 7.38 -16.84 1.41
CA ASN A 82 8.28 -17.92 1.81
C ASN A 82 8.52 -17.98 3.34
N LYS A 83 8.58 -16.85 4.03
CA LYS A 83 8.77 -16.82 5.49
C LYS A 83 7.55 -17.39 6.22
N ILE A 84 6.34 -16.98 5.82
CA ILE A 84 5.08 -17.49 6.38
C ILE A 84 4.95 -19.00 6.09
N ILE A 85 5.20 -19.44 4.86
CA ILE A 85 5.14 -20.86 4.48
C ILE A 85 6.14 -21.68 5.30
N THR A 86 7.38 -21.20 5.44
CA THR A 86 8.40 -21.85 6.24
C THR A 86 7.95 -21.96 7.69
N THR A 87 7.36 -20.92 8.29
CA THR A 87 6.87 -21.00 9.66
C THR A 87 5.65 -21.92 9.82
N ILE A 88 4.77 -22.00 8.82
CA ILE A 88 3.69 -23.00 8.80
C ILE A 88 4.27 -24.41 8.78
N LEU A 89 5.30 -24.67 7.97
CA LEU A 89 6.02 -25.95 7.99
C LEU A 89 6.74 -26.18 9.32
N TYR A 90 7.25 -25.12 9.96
CA TYR A 90 7.89 -25.20 11.26
C TYR A 90 6.88 -25.61 12.33
N ILE A 91 5.67 -25.03 12.32
CA ILE A 91 4.54 -25.45 13.13
C ILE A 91 4.17 -26.91 12.86
N TYR A 92 4.05 -27.27 11.58
CA TYR A 92 3.71 -28.62 11.13
C TYR A 92 4.65 -29.71 11.68
N THR A 93 5.95 -29.41 11.89
CA THR A 93 6.87 -30.39 12.49
C THR A 93 6.49 -30.82 13.92
N SER A 94 5.59 -30.10 14.59
CA SER A 94 5.01 -30.50 15.89
C SER A 94 3.72 -31.31 15.78
N HIS A 95 3.15 -31.48 14.60
CA HIS A 95 1.87 -32.19 14.45
C HIS A 95 2.07 -33.70 14.77
N PRO A 96 1.27 -34.29 15.68
CA PRO A 96 1.52 -35.65 16.18
C PRO A 96 1.44 -36.72 15.08
N ASN A 97 0.51 -36.56 14.14
CA ASN A 97 0.28 -37.54 13.08
C ASN A 97 1.09 -37.25 11.80
N ARG A 98 2.08 -36.35 11.85
CA ARG A 98 2.80 -35.90 10.64
C ARG A 98 3.55 -37.03 9.92
N LEU A 99 3.99 -38.06 10.66
CA LEU A 99 4.72 -39.20 10.07
C LEU A 99 3.77 -40.24 9.46
N GLU A 100 2.57 -40.39 10.05
CA GLU A 100 1.56 -41.34 9.59
C GLU A 100 0.77 -40.79 8.40
N ASN A 101 0.23 -39.58 8.56
CA ASN A 101 -0.64 -38.90 7.60
C ASN A 101 -0.11 -37.48 7.30
N PRO A 102 1.04 -37.36 6.59
CA PRO A 102 1.75 -36.09 6.43
C PRO A 102 0.94 -35.00 5.73
N VAL A 103 0.30 -35.35 4.61
CA VAL A 103 -0.45 -34.40 3.78
C VAL A 103 -1.73 -33.97 4.49
N ASP A 104 -2.45 -34.91 5.08
CA ASP A 104 -3.69 -34.61 5.81
C ASP A 104 -3.40 -33.75 7.04
N SER A 105 -2.32 -34.04 7.78
CA SER A 105 -1.85 -33.22 8.91
C SER A 105 -1.56 -31.77 8.51
N LEU A 106 -0.95 -31.55 7.34
CA LEU A 106 -0.70 -30.19 6.84
C LEU A 106 -1.99 -29.51 6.38
N ASN A 107 -2.86 -30.24 5.68
CA ASN A 107 -4.17 -29.74 5.27
C ASN A 107 -5.03 -29.37 6.49
N ASP A 108 -5.00 -30.16 7.57
CA ASP A 108 -5.69 -29.88 8.83
C ASP A 108 -5.24 -28.55 9.41
N LEU A 109 -3.93 -28.30 9.49
CA LEU A 109 -3.37 -27.02 9.93
C LEU A 109 -3.85 -25.85 9.05
N ILE A 110 -3.80 -25.99 7.72
CA ILE A 110 -4.25 -24.96 6.76
C ILE A 110 -5.77 -24.75 6.83
N ASN A 111 -6.53 -25.78 7.21
CA ASN A 111 -7.98 -25.69 7.39
C ASN A 111 -8.39 -24.93 8.66
N LEU A 112 -7.47 -24.68 9.59
CA LEU A 112 -7.69 -23.80 10.73
C LEU A 112 -7.67 -22.31 10.38
N ILE A 113 -7.47 -21.94 9.12
CA ILE A 113 -7.47 -20.54 8.69
C ILE A 113 -8.87 -19.93 8.86
N GLN A 114 -8.94 -18.79 9.56
CA GLN A 114 -10.16 -18.05 9.83
C GLN A 114 -9.94 -16.52 9.71
N PRO A 115 -11.00 -15.74 9.41
CA PRO A 115 -10.93 -14.28 9.40
C PRO A 115 -10.84 -13.70 10.82
N VAL A 116 -10.03 -12.66 10.98
CA VAL A 116 -9.86 -11.90 12.23
C VAL A 116 -9.71 -10.40 11.95
N LYS A 117 -9.96 -9.58 12.96
CA LYS A 117 -9.84 -8.11 12.85
C LYS A 117 -8.44 -7.66 13.23
N VAL A 118 -7.80 -6.89 12.34
CA VAL A 118 -6.45 -6.35 12.55
C VAL A 118 -6.48 -4.85 12.75
N SER A 119 -5.77 -4.36 13.76
CA SER A 119 -5.41 -2.94 13.92
C SER A 119 -3.90 -2.76 13.79
N GLN A 120 -3.46 -1.82 12.96
CA GLN A 120 -2.04 -1.48 12.81
C GLN A 120 -1.77 -0.05 13.24
N TYR A 121 -0.72 0.12 14.05
CA TYR A 121 -0.20 1.39 14.51
C TYR A 121 1.27 1.49 14.18
N PHE A 122 1.68 2.53 13.47
CA PHE A 122 3.07 2.94 13.42
C PHE A 122 3.25 4.12 14.38
N ILE A 123 3.90 3.87 15.52
CA ILE A 123 4.09 4.84 16.59
C ILE A 123 5.45 5.51 16.40
N MET A 124 5.48 6.80 16.13
CA MET A 124 6.69 7.61 15.98
C MET A 124 7.27 7.96 17.37
N PRO A 125 8.58 8.16 17.55
CA PRO A 125 9.15 8.52 18.85
C PRO A 125 8.60 9.87 19.35
N PRO A 126 8.84 10.21 20.63
CA PRO A 126 8.35 11.44 21.22
C PRO A 126 8.71 12.66 20.38
N ILE A 127 7.77 13.60 20.29
CA ILE A 127 7.98 14.87 19.60
C ILE A 127 8.12 15.97 20.63
N HIS A 128 9.13 16.80 20.44
CA HIS A 128 9.31 18.04 21.18
C HIS A 128 8.76 19.19 20.32
N GLY A 129 7.68 19.83 20.75
CA GLY A 129 7.05 20.94 20.02
C GLY A 129 5.53 20.85 19.98
N GLU A 130 4.90 21.73 19.19
CA GLU A 130 3.46 21.68 18.95
C GLU A 130 3.09 20.38 18.23
N MET A 131 2.11 19.67 18.78
CA MET A 131 1.61 18.45 18.18
C MET A 131 0.77 18.80 16.95
N PRO A 132 1.00 18.17 15.79
CA PRO A 132 0.10 18.36 14.65
C PRO A 132 -1.31 17.92 15.03
N LYS A 133 -2.30 18.67 14.56
CA LYS A 133 -3.71 18.25 14.65
C LYS A 133 -3.90 16.92 13.93
N GLU A 134 -4.77 16.08 14.46
CA GLU A 134 -5.13 14.82 13.81
C GLU A 134 -5.67 15.07 12.40
N PHE A 135 -5.29 14.21 11.46
CA PHE A 135 -5.82 14.23 10.10
C PHE A 135 -5.90 12.84 9.51
N GLU A 136 -6.79 12.69 8.53
CA GLU A 136 -7.10 11.41 7.90
C GLU A 136 -7.01 11.55 6.38
N PHE A 137 -6.41 10.58 5.72
CA PHE A 137 -6.51 10.38 4.27
C PHE A 137 -6.65 8.89 3.96
N GLY A 138 -7.63 8.56 3.11
CA GLY A 138 -7.98 7.18 2.82
C GLY A 138 -8.27 6.36 4.09
N ASP A 139 -7.46 5.34 4.33
CA ASP A 139 -7.54 4.44 5.47
C ASP A 139 -6.60 4.82 6.62
N PHE A 140 -5.86 5.92 6.50
CA PHE A 140 -4.83 6.29 7.47
C PHE A 140 -5.23 7.52 8.27
N LEU A 141 -5.06 7.44 9.58
CA LEU A 141 -5.18 8.53 10.53
C LEU A 141 -3.78 8.83 11.08
N ILE A 142 -3.33 10.08 10.94
CA ILE A 142 -2.09 10.57 11.54
C ILE A 142 -2.45 11.55 12.63
N GLY A 143 -1.89 11.36 13.82
CA GLY A 143 -2.21 12.21 14.96
C GLY A 143 -1.52 11.77 16.24
N ILE A 144 -1.89 12.41 17.35
CA ILE A 144 -1.43 12.00 18.68
C ILE A 144 -1.91 10.57 18.92
N LEU A 145 -1.03 9.72 19.44
CA LEU A 145 -1.38 8.35 19.79
C LEU A 145 -2.50 8.36 20.84
N ASN A 146 -3.67 7.87 20.45
CA ASN A 146 -4.76 7.63 21.39
C ASN A 146 -4.41 6.43 22.28
N SER A 147 -3.75 6.74 23.39
CA SER A 147 -3.21 5.75 24.33
C SER A 147 -4.32 4.93 25.01
N ASN A 148 -5.50 5.53 25.23
CA ASN A 148 -6.66 4.83 25.79
C ASN A 148 -7.22 3.79 24.80
N GLU A 149 -7.28 4.13 23.51
CA GLU A 149 -7.70 3.18 22.48
C GLU A 149 -6.69 2.04 22.34
N LEU A 150 -5.39 2.35 22.31
CA LEU A 150 -4.34 1.32 22.25
C LEU A 150 -4.42 0.39 23.47
N ALA A 151 -4.55 0.94 24.68
CA ALA A 151 -4.71 0.18 25.91
C ALA A 151 -5.92 -0.75 25.86
N TYR A 152 -7.07 -0.22 25.44
CA TYR A 152 -8.30 -0.99 25.29
C TYR A 152 -8.12 -2.16 24.31
N LYS A 153 -7.49 -1.94 23.17
CA LYS A 153 -7.25 -2.99 22.16
C LYS A 153 -6.26 -4.05 22.64
N CYS A 154 -5.15 -3.66 23.27
CA CYS A 154 -4.20 -4.61 23.87
C CYS A 154 -4.88 -5.47 24.94
N LYS A 155 -5.66 -4.84 25.83
CA LYS A 155 -6.43 -5.55 26.87
C LYS A 155 -7.47 -6.50 26.26
N LYS A 156 -8.21 -6.06 25.24
CA LYS A 156 -9.18 -6.92 24.52
C LYS A 156 -8.49 -8.11 23.85
N ALA A 157 -7.26 -7.92 23.37
CA ALA A 157 -6.44 -8.99 22.81
C ALA A 157 -5.78 -9.88 23.88
N GLY A 158 -5.96 -9.61 25.18
CA GLY A 158 -5.35 -10.39 26.27
C GLY A 158 -3.87 -10.13 26.47
N SER A 159 -3.34 -8.99 25.99
CA SER A 159 -1.94 -8.61 26.10
C SER A 159 -1.71 -7.50 27.12
N ASP A 160 -0.62 -7.62 27.89
CA ASP A 160 -0.11 -6.63 28.83
C ASP A 160 0.89 -5.64 28.17
N PHE A 161 1.10 -5.73 26.86
CA PHE A 161 2.05 -4.91 26.10
C PHE A 161 1.93 -3.42 26.39
N TYR A 162 0.70 -2.89 26.44
CA TYR A 162 0.47 -1.48 26.74
C TYR A 162 0.86 -1.12 28.17
N GLU A 163 0.51 -1.94 29.16
CA GLU A 163 0.80 -1.65 30.57
C GLU A 163 2.31 -1.62 30.83
N ILE A 164 3.06 -2.55 30.23
CA ILE A 164 4.52 -2.58 30.29
C ILE A 164 5.15 -1.32 29.68
N ASN A 165 4.60 -0.84 28.57
CA ASN A 165 5.19 0.24 27.77
C ASN A 165 4.47 1.59 27.94
N LYS A 166 3.54 1.72 28.90
CA LYS A 166 2.67 2.90 29.06
C LYS A 166 3.46 4.21 29.10
N ASN A 167 4.56 4.23 29.86
CA ASN A 167 5.41 5.40 29.99
C ASN A 167 6.13 5.78 28.68
N LYS A 168 6.37 4.79 27.79
CA LYS A 168 6.98 4.98 26.47
C LYS A 168 5.98 5.46 25.40
N PHE A 169 4.69 5.58 25.72
CA PHE A 169 3.64 6.00 24.76
C PHE A 169 3.15 7.44 24.93
N THR A 170 3.57 8.11 26.00
CA THR A 170 3.23 9.52 26.26
C THR A 170 3.81 10.44 25.18
N ASN A 171 3.01 11.39 24.69
CA ASN A 171 3.42 12.42 23.72
C ASN A 171 4.07 11.86 22.45
N ARG A 172 3.46 10.80 21.88
CA ARG A 172 3.91 10.21 20.62
C ARG A 172 2.86 10.42 19.53
N LEU A 173 3.32 10.59 18.30
CA LEU A 173 2.44 10.51 17.13
C LEU A 173 2.29 9.07 16.68
N SER A 174 1.18 8.78 16.01
CA SER A 174 0.98 7.52 15.33
C SER A 174 0.36 7.72 13.96
N VAL A 175 0.75 6.84 13.02
CA VAL A 175 -0.03 6.54 11.82
C VAL A 175 -0.83 5.29 12.11
N LYS A 176 -2.15 5.40 12.10
CA LYS A 176 -3.07 4.31 12.37
C LYS A 176 -3.82 3.97 11.09
N ARG A 177 -3.86 2.69 10.72
CA ARG A 177 -4.72 2.20 9.63
C ARG A 177 -6.10 1.85 10.18
N LYS A 178 -7.15 2.10 9.40
CA LYS A 178 -8.51 1.61 9.67
C LYS A 178 -8.48 0.10 9.87
N ILE A 179 -9.38 -0.39 10.72
CA ILE A 179 -9.46 -1.82 11.04
C ILE A 179 -9.86 -2.58 9.77
N PHE A 180 -9.15 -3.66 9.47
CA PHE A 180 -9.39 -4.51 8.32
C PHE A 180 -9.38 -5.99 8.70
N ASP A 181 -9.87 -6.84 7.80
CA ASP A 181 -9.93 -8.29 7.98
C ASP A 181 -8.69 -8.96 7.40
N VAL A 182 -8.14 -9.93 8.15
CA VAL A 182 -7.04 -10.80 7.70
C VAL A 182 -7.39 -12.23 8.04
N ASN A 183 -7.09 -13.16 7.15
CA ASN A 183 -7.23 -14.58 7.45
C ASN A 183 -5.94 -15.12 8.08
N ILE A 184 -6.05 -15.76 9.24
CA ILE A 184 -4.93 -16.31 10.02
C ILE A 184 -5.20 -17.76 10.42
N ILE A 185 -4.15 -18.53 10.73
CA ILE A 185 -4.29 -19.85 11.34
C ILE A 185 -4.79 -19.70 12.78
N ASN A 186 -5.89 -20.38 13.13
CA ASN A 186 -6.42 -20.41 14.50
C ASN A 186 -5.51 -21.23 15.43
N TRP A 187 -4.51 -20.56 15.99
CA TRP A 187 -3.53 -21.22 16.86
C TRP A 187 -4.14 -21.79 18.14
N HIS A 188 -5.15 -21.13 18.72
CA HIS A 188 -5.81 -21.64 19.91
C HIS A 188 -6.54 -22.96 19.65
N GLN A 189 -7.16 -23.09 18.47
CA GLN A 189 -7.76 -24.34 18.05
C GLN A 189 -6.69 -25.42 17.83
N PHE A 190 -5.57 -25.09 17.19
CA PHE A 190 -4.46 -26.03 17.01
C PHE A 190 -3.91 -26.54 18.36
N LEU A 191 -3.63 -25.62 19.29
CA LEU A 191 -3.17 -25.95 20.65
C LEU A 191 -4.20 -26.79 21.41
N PHE A 192 -5.49 -26.52 21.26
CA PHE A 192 -6.52 -27.32 21.92
C PHE A 192 -6.58 -28.75 21.38
N ILE A 193 -6.47 -28.93 20.07
CA ILE A 193 -6.53 -30.26 19.43
C ILE A 193 -5.25 -31.06 19.72
N HIS A 194 -4.08 -30.44 19.65
CA HIS A 194 -2.79 -31.16 19.65
C HIS A 194 -1.88 -30.88 20.86
N GLY A 195 -2.16 -29.86 21.67
CA GLY A 195 -1.26 -29.38 22.73
C GLY A 195 -1.01 -30.37 23.88
N LYS A 196 -1.84 -31.41 24.03
CA LYS A 196 -1.57 -32.50 24.99
C LYS A 196 -0.33 -33.34 24.63
N TYR A 197 0.08 -33.32 23.37
CA TYR A 197 1.16 -34.16 22.84
C TYR A 197 2.47 -33.40 22.63
N ILE A 198 2.50 -32.10 22.93
CA ILE A 198 3.57 -31.21 22.51
C ILE A 198 4.02 -30.36 23.70
N ASN A 199 5.32 -30.10 23.83
CA ASN A 199 5.84 -29.17 24.83
C ASN A 199 5.34 -27.74 24.52
N ASN A 200 4.41 -27.25 25.35
CA ASN A 200 3.70 -25.98 25.16
C ASN A 200 4.62 -24.78 24.90
N HIS A 201 5.80 -24.72 25.50
CA HIS A 201 6.72 -23.60 25.31
C HIS A 201 7.22 -23.49 23.86
N SER A 202 7.66 -24.60 23.27
CA SER A 202 8.17 -24.63 21.89
C SER A 202 7.11 -24.29 20.83
N LEU A 203 5.85 -24.54 21.15
CA LEU A 203 4.70 -24.22 20.31
C LEU A 203 4.33 -22.73 20.37
N ILE A 204 4.37 -22.15 21.56
CA ILE A 204 4.14 -20.72 21.75
C ILE A 204 5.15 -19.91 20.93
N ASP A 205 6.44 -20.28 20.99
CA ASP A 205 7.50 -19.63 20.20
C ASP A 205 7.23 -19.72 18.69
N ARG A 206 6.80 -20.89 18.20
CA ARG A 206 6.43 -21.08 16.79
C ARG A 206 5.28 -20.17 16.35
N SER A 207 4.29 -20.00 17.22
CA SER A 207 3.16 -19.11 16.94
C SER A 207 3.55 -17.64 16.96
N LEU A 208 4.43 -17.24 17.89
CA LEU A 208 4.99 -15.89 17.94
C LEU A 208 5.71 -15.55 16.64
N ILE A 209 6.60 -16.43 16.17
CA ILE A 209 7.33 -16.27 14.90
C ILE A 209 6.37 -16.16 13.71
N TYR A 210 5.28 -16.94 13.71
CA TYR A 210 4.28 -16.87 12.63
C TYR A 210 3.60 -15.50 12.60
N PHE A 211 3.14 -15.01 13.75
CA PHE A 211 2.50 -13.71 13.85
C PHE A 211 3.47 -12.56 13.57
N GLU A 212 4.75 -12.71 13.92
CA GLU A 212 5.81 -11.75 13.56
C GLU A 212 5.99 -11.63 12.05
N HIS A 213 6.19 -12.74 11.33
CA HIS A 213 6.32 -12.70 9.86
C HIS A 213 5.06 -12.22 9.17
N LEU A 214 3.89 -12.58 9.72
CA LEU A 214 2.61 -12.09 9.21
C LEU A 214 2.49 -10.58 9.40
N SER A 215 2.80 -10.07 10.60
CA SER A 215 2.77 -8.64 10.91
C SER A 215 3.74 -7.85 10.05
N HIS A 216 4.94 -8.36 9.84
CA HIS A 216 5.94 -7.74 8.98
C HIS A 216 5.41 -7.62 7.54
N SER A 217 4.84 -8.70 7.00
CA SER A 217 4.24 -8.69 5.66
C SER A 217 3.06 -7.70 5.56
N LEU A 218 2.21 -7.66 6.58
CA LEU A 218 1.09 -6.70 6.64
C LEU A 218 1.58 -5.25 6.77
N PHE A 219 2.76 -5.01 7.34
CA PHE A 219 3.36 -3.67 7.42
C PHE A 219 4.01 -3.24 6.10
N GLU A 220 4.53 -4.15 5.28
CA GLU A 220 4.91 -3.80 3.91
C GLU A 220 3.69 -3.33 3.10
N ASP A 221 2.56 -4.04 3.21
CA ASP A 221 1.30 -3.63 2.59
C ASP A 221 0.79 -2.30 3.15
N PHE A 222 0.90 -2.10 4.47
CA PHE A 222 0.56 -0.83 5.12
C PHE A 222 1.28 0.35 4.45
N TRP A 223 2.58 0.24 4.20
CA TRP A 223 3.36 1.34 3.61
C TRP A 223 3.12 1.50 2.12
N ASN A 224 2.88 0.41 1.40
CA ASN A 224 2.48 0.45 -0.01
C ASN A 224 1.16 1.21 -0.15
N ASP A 225 0.15 0.85 0.65
CA ASP A 225 -1.15 1.51 0.66
C ASP A 225 -1.04 2.97 1.13
N PHE A 226 -0.24 3.24 2.17
CA PHE A 226 0.01 4.59 2.66
C PHE A 226 0.55 5.50 1.56
N ASN A 227 1.51 5.03 0.75
CA ASN A 227 2.05 5.80 -0.37
C ASN A 227 1.05 5.91 -1.53
N GLU A 228 0.29 4.85 -1.81
CA GLU A 228 -0.68 4.85 -2.91
C GLU A 228 -1.86 5.80 -2.64
N GLN A 229 -2.38 5.78 -1.43
CA GLN A 229 -3.54 6.58 -1.04
C GLN A 229 -3.24 8.09 -0.91
N GLN A 230 -1.96 8.49 -0.95
CA GLN A 230 -1.55 9.90 -1.04
C GLN A 230 -1.48 10.45 -2.47
N ASN A 231 -1.53 9.58 -3.49
CA ASN A 231 -1.21 9.99 -4.86
C ASN A 231 -2.09 11.13 -5.38
N LEU A 232 -3.39 11.14 -5.05
CA LEU A 232 -4.30 12.21 -5.47
C LEU A 232 -3.95 13.53 -4.80
N GLN A 233 -3.67 13.49 -3.50
CA GLN A 233 -3.28 14.65 -2.70
C GLN A 233 -1.99 15.27 -3.25
N ILE A 234 -0.99 14.45 -3.53
CA ILE A 234 0.28 14.89 -4.12
C ILE A 234 0.04 15.49 -5.51
N ALA A 235 -0.82 14.86 -6.32
CA ALA A 235 -1.17 15.39 -7.64
C ALA A 235 -1.86 16.76 -7.58
N LEU A 236 -2.59 17.04 -6.49
CA LEU A 236 -3.21 18.34 -6.20
C LEU A 236 -2.23 19.37 -5.60
N GLY A 237 -0.97 18.98 -5.38
CA GLY A 237 0.11 19.86 -4.95
C GLY A 237 0.54 19.71 -3.50
N LEU A 238 0.06 18.69 -2.77
CA LEU A 238 0.58 18.40 -1.44
C LEU A 238 2.01 17.82 -1.51
N PRO A 239 2.89 18.16 -0.55
CA PRO A 239 4.14 17.45 -0.38
C PRO A 239 3.91 15.96 -0.11
N ASP A 240 4.78 15.11 -0.66
CA ASP A 240 4.78 13.68 -0.32
C ASP A 240 5.14 13.49 1.15
N MET A 241 4.49 12.54 1.81
CA MET A 241 4.94 12.03 3.10
C MET A 241 5.57 10.65 2.84
N PRO A 242 6.86 10.59 2.49
CA PRO A 242 7.49 9.34 2.07
C PRO A 242 7.51 8.32 3.21
N SER A 243 6.98 7.11 2.97
CA SER A 243 6.99 6.01 3.96
C SER A 243 8.39 5.70 4.50
N LYS A 244 9.42 5.84 3.64
CA LYS A 244 10.83 5.67 4.00
C LYS A 244 11.23 6.55 5.18
N VAL A 245 10.78 7.80 5.20
CA VAL A 245 11.11 8.77 6.25
C VAL A 245 10.49 8.34 7.58
N PHE A 246 9.27 7.78 7.57
CA PHE A 246 8.66 7.20 8.77
C PHE A 246 9.39 5.96 9.27
N ARG A 247 9.52 4.94 8.42
CA ARG A 247 10.23 3.67 8.72
C ARG A 247 11.66 3.93 9.18
N GLU A 248 12.23 4.96 8.60
CA GLU A 248 13.38 5.74 8.99
C GLU A 248 13.78 5.70 10.45
N ARG A 249 12.81 5.97 11.34
CA ARG A 249 13.02 6.77 12.55
C ARG A 249 13.28 5.94 13.82
N LEU A 250 14.39 6.23 14.51
CA LEU A 250 14.80 5.60 15.78
C LEU A 250 13.74 5.80 16.85
N GLY A 251 13.49 4.72 17.59
CA GLY A 251 12.46 4.71 18.62
C GLY A 251 11.04 4.61 18.06
N SER A 252 10.87 4.46 16.74
CA SER A 252 9.56 4.13 16.16
C SER A 252 9.23 2.67 16.41
N GLN A 253 7.93 2.40 16.51
CA GLN A 253 7.43 1.07 16.80
C GLN A 253 6.22 0.77 15.93
N SER A 254 6.31 -0.32 15.18
CA SER A 254 5.18 -0.93 14.49
C SER A 254 4.45 -1.84 15.47
N VAL A 255 3.13 -1.71 15.58
CA VAL A 255 2.29 -2.54 16.45
C VAL A 255 1.12 -3.08 15.64
N THR A 256 1.06 -4.40 15.51
CA THR A 256 -0.10 -5.10 14.93
C THR A 256 -0.88 -5.78 16.05
N ILE A 257 -2.19 -5.55 16.09
CA ILE A 257 -3.10 -6.18 17.04
C ILE A 257 -4.09 -7.03 16.27
N TYR A 258 -4.00 -8.35 16.45
CA TYR A 258 -4.99 -9.31 16.01
C TYR A 258 -6.06 -9.44 17.09
N SER A 259 -7.31 -9.30 16.70
CA SER A 259 -8.45 -9.33 17.62
C SER A 259 -9.58 -10.17 17.04
N ASP A 260 -10.51 -10.57 17.91
CA ASP A 260 -11.66 -11.38 17.53
C ASP A 260 -11.27 -12.78 16.98
N ILE A 261 -10.17 -13.36 17.47
CA ILE A 261 -9.80 -14.76 17.20
C ILE A 261 -10.77 -15.65 17.98
N ARG A 262 -11.76 -16.24 17.30
CA ARG A 262 -12.84 -17.00 17.97
C ARG A 262 -12.46 -18.47 18.14
N PHE A 263 -12.65 -19.00 19.35
CA PHE A 263 -12.53 -20.42 19.63
C PHE A 263 -13.33 -20.80 20.88
N ASN A 264 -14.15 -21.85 20.82
CA ASN A 264 -14.98 -22.34 21.95
C ASN A 264 -15.75 -21.25 22.70
N ASN A 265 -16.47 -20.38 21.97
CA ASN A 265 -17.21 -19.21 22.51
C ASN A 265 -16.35 -18.18 23.27
N LYS A 266 -15.02 -18.31 23.22
CA LYS A 266 -14.08 -17.33 23.75
C LYS A 266 -13.47 -16.54 22.60
N VAL A 267 -13.10 -15.31 22.93
CA VAL A 267 -12.39 -14.40 22.02
C VAL A 267 -10.97 -14.24 22.54
N TYR A 268 -10.03 -14.47 21.64
CA TYR A 268 -8.61 -14.30 21.87
C TYR A 268 -8.06 -13.19 20.96
N GLY A 269 -6.82 -12.80 21.21
CA GLY A 269 -6.09 -11.87 20.37
C GLY A 269 -4.60 -12.05 20.51
N PHE A 270 -3.87 -11.23 19.77
CA PHE A 270 -2.42 -11.24 19.76
C PHE A 270 -1.90 -9.83 19.48
N VAL A 271 -0.81 -9.43 20.13
CA VAL A 271 -0.15 -8.14 19.92
C VAL A 271 1.28 -8.40 19.50
N VAL A 272 1.67 -7.87 18.34
CA VAL A 272 3.00 -8.00 17.78
C VAL A 272 3.65 -6.62 17.68
N PRO A 273 4.57 -6.28 18.58
CA PRO A 273 5.43 -5.12 18.44
C PRO A 273 6.67 -5.44 17.59
N GLU A 274 6.98 -4.57 16.64
CA GLU A 274 8.21 -4.57 15.84
C GLU A 274 8.94 -3.23 16.04
N ASN A 275 10.20 -3.27 16.48
CA ASN A 275 11.03 -2.07 16.65
C ASN A 275 11.75 -1.75 15.34
N ILE A 276 11.72 -0.49 14.89
CA ILE A 276 12.37 -0.03 13.66
C ILE A 276 13.32 1.14 14.00
N GLY A 277 14.49 1.22 13.36
CA GLY A 277 15.48 2.27 13.69
C GLY A 277 16.37 2.79 12.55
N SER A 278 16.54 4.13 12.50
CA SER A 278 17.64 5.00 12.00
C SER A 278 17.19 6.51 11.99
N LEU A 279 17.85 7.49 11.35
CA LEU A 279 17.65 8.94 11.65
C LEU A 279 16.94 9.79 10.56
N THR A 280 16.22 10.83 11.03
CA THR A 280 15.71 12.08 10.39
C THR A 280 14.29 12.11 9.79
N ILE A 281 13.45 13.06 10.25
CA ILE A 281 12.23 13.56 9.57
C ILE A 281 11.98 15.03 9.92
N SER A 282 11.44 15.80 8.96
CA SER A 282 10.62 16.99 9.18
C SER A 282 9.17 16.65 8.79
N ILE A 283 8.24 16.58 9.75
CA ILE A 283 6.79 16.47 9.45
C ILE A 283 6.32 17.88 9.14
N TYR A 284 5.66 18.08 7.99
CA TYR A 284 5.19 19.40 7.60
C TYR A 284 4.11 19.90 8.60
N PRO A 285 4.33 20.99 9.35
CA PRO A 285 3.44 21.40 10.45
C PRO A 285 1.98 21.66 10.02
N ASP A 286 1.75 21.97 8.74
CA ASP A 286 0.44 22.30 8.17
C ASP A 286 -0.24 21.19 7.37
N ALA A 287 0.37 19.99 7.26
CA ALA A 287 -0.19 18.90 6.45
C ALA A 287 -1.64 18.56 6.84
N SER A 288 -1.96 18.59 8.14
CA SER A 288 -3.31 18.32 8.65
C SER A 288 -4.35 19.32 8.16
N LYS A 289 -4.00 20.61 8.17
CA LYS A 289 -4.87 21.71 7.74
C LYS A 289 -5.10 21.63 6.24
N ILE A 290 -4.05 21.42 5.46
CA ILE A 290 -4.13 21.37 4.00
C ILE A 290 -4.92 20.13 3.55
N LEU A 291 -4.69 18.96 4.16
CA LEU A 291 -5.45 17.74 3.86
C LEU A 291 -6.94 17.89 4.18
N LYS A 292 -7.27 18.55 5.28
CA LYS A 292 -8.66 18.87 5.63
C LYS A 292 -9.30 19.77 4.56
N ILE A 293 -8.61 20.84 4.16
CA ILE A 293 -9.07 21.74 3.08
C ILE A 293 -9.28 20.94 1.80
N ILE A 294 -8.32 20.13 1.37
CA ILE A 294 -8.43 19.32 0.15
C ILE A 294 -9.61 18.34 0.23
N LYS A 295 -9.82 17.66 1.36
CA LYS A 295 -10.96 16.75 1.53
C LYS A 295 -12.29 17.49 1.44
N GLU A 296 -12.40 18.65 2.07
CA GLU A 296 -13.58 19.51 2.02
C GLU A 296 -13.83 20.06 0.60
N GLU A 297 -12.77 20.47 -0.10
CA GLU A 297 -12.84 20.97 -1.48
C GLU A 297 -13.18 19.87 -2.48
N LEU A 298 -12.57 18.68 -2.36
CA LEU A 298 -12.89 17.50 -3.17
C LEU A 298 -14.37 17.14 -3.08
N LYS A 299 -14.91 17.12 -1.85
CA LYS A 299 -16.33 16.87 -1.63
C LYS A 299 -17.21 18.00 -2.16
N LYS A 300 -16.89 19.25 -1.81
CA LYS A 300 -17.72 20.42 -2.13
C LYS A 300 -17.77 20.71 -3.64
N PHE A 301 -16.60 20.72 -4.29
CA PHE A 301 -16.49 21.18 -5.67
C PHE A 301 -16.59 20.03 -6.68
N TYR A 302 -16.09 18.84 -6.34
CA TYR A 302 -15.99 17.71 -7.28
C TYR A 302 -16.91 16.54 -6.94
N ASP A 303 -17.67 16.59 -5.85
CA ASP A 303 -18.48 15.46 -5.35
C ASP A 303 -17.66 14.16 -5.26
N PHE A 304 -16.39 14.31 -4.88
CA PHE A 304 -15.43 13.23 -4.78
C PHE A 304 -15.16 12.89 -3.31
N GLU A 305 -15.47 11.65 -2.93
CA GLU A 305 -15.17 11.12 -1.60
C GLU A 305 -14.10 10.02 -1.65
N ASN A 306 -14.22 9.07 -2.59
CA ASN A 306 -13.30 7.95 -2.76
C ASN A 306 -13.26 7.46 -4.21
N PHE A 307 -12.20 6.74 -4.57
CA PHE A 307 -12.13 5.98 -5.82
C PHE A 307 -13.12 4.80 -5.82
N ASN A 308 -13.58 4.42 -7.01
CA ASN A 308 -14.46 3.26 -7.25
C ASN A 308 -13.98 2.54 -8.52
N GLU A 309 -14.66 1.47 -8.91
CA GLU A 309 -14.26 0.65 -10.07
C GLU A 309 -14.65 1.22 -11.44
N SER A 310 -15.18 2.45 -11.52
CA SER A 310 -15.48 3.07 -12.81
C SER A 310 -14.21 3.36 -13.60
N GLU A 311 -14.30 3.28 -14.94
CA GLU A 311 -13.21 3.60 -15.85
C GLU A 311 -12.64 5.01 -15.59
N ILE A 312 -13.52 5.96 -15.26
CA ILE A 312 -13.13 7.33 -14.94
C ILE A 312 -12.27 7.40 -13.68
N HIS A 313 -12.71 6.75 -12.60
CA HIS A 313 -11.96 6.72 -11.36
C HIS A 313 -10.61 6.00 -11.53
N GLN A 314 -10.55 4.90 -12.28
CA GLN A 314 -9.30 4.20 -12.56
C GLN A 314 -8.33 5.04 -13.42
N THR A 315 -8.86 5.83 -14.36
CA THR A 315 -8.07 6.78 -15.17
C THR A 315 -7.50 7.90 -14.30
N ILE A 316 -8.31 8.52 -13.44
CA ILE A 316 -7.87 9.56 -12.49
C ILE A 316 -6.82 8.98 -11.52
N LYS A 317 -7.07 7.78 -10.98
CA LYS A 317 -6.15 7.09 -10.07
C LYS A 317 -4.79 6.84 -10.72
N SER A 318 -4.80 6.36 -11.97
CA SER A 318 -3.58 6.13 -12.75
C SER A 318 -2.85 7.44 -13.06
N PHE A 319 -3.58 8.47 -13.50
CA PHE A 319 -3.01 9.80 -13.75
C PHE A 319 -2.35 10.39 -12.50
N ALA A 320 -3.05 10.40 -11.37
CA ALA A 320 -2.55 10.87 -10.09
C ALA A 320 -1.32 10.08 -9.62
N LYS A 321 -1.29 8.75 -9.81
CA LYS A 321 -0.14 7.90 -9.48
C LYS A 321 1.11 8.32 -10.24
N PHE A 322 1.01 8.61 -11.54
CA PHE A 322 2.16 9.03 -12.35
C PHE A 322 2.61 10.45 -12.01
N ILE A 323 1.68 11.37 -11.76
CA ILE A 323 2.00 12.71 -11.26
C ILE A 323 2.74 12.63 -9.92
N ALA A 324 2.22 11.86 -8.96
CA ALA A 324 2.84 11.69 -7.65
C ALA A 324 4.25 11.07 -7.74
N LYS A 325 4.46 10.11 -8.64
CA LYS A 325 5.81 9.63 -8.97
C LYS A 325 6.69 10.77 -9.48
N GLY A 326 6.20 11.58 -10.41
CA GLY A 326 6.91 12.74 -10.95
C GLY A 326 7.42 13.68 -9.86
N TYR A 327 6.57 14.01 -8.88
CA TYR A 327 6.95 14.79 -7.71
C TYR A 327 8.01 14.11 -6.85
N ARG A 328 7.83 12.82 -6.52
CA ARG A 328 8.80 12.06 -5.71
C ARG A 328 10.20 12.02 -6.33
N TYR A 329 10.30 11.80 -7.65
CA TYR A 329 11.58 11.84 -8.35
C TYR A 329 12.21 13.24 -8.31
N ILE A 330 11.42 14.31 -8.42
CA ILE A 330 11.93 15.67 -8.28
C ILE A 330 12.48 15.91 -6.88
N ASP A 331 11.79 15.44 -5.83
CA ASP A 331 12.24 15.56 -4.44
C ASP A 331 13.55 14.78 -4.19
N GLU A 332 13.74 13.67 -4.92
CA GLU A 332 14.99 12.89 -4.97
C GLU A 332 16.08 13.50 -5.89
N GLN A 333 15.88 14.70 -6.44
CA GLN A 333 16.78 15.39 -7.39
C GLN A 333 16.95 14.66 -8.73
N ARG A 334 16.03 13.79 -9.08
CA ARG A 334 15.96 13.04 -10.35
C ARG A 334 14.99 13.70 -11.31
N TYR A 335 15.37 14.91 -11.73
CA TYR A 335 14.51 15.83 -12.48
C TYR A 335 14.03 15.29 -13.83
N ASP A 336 14.91 14.62 -14.58
CA ASP A 336 14.59 14.09 -15.91
C ASP A 336 13.59 12.93 -15.84
N GLU A 337 13.75 12.02 -14.87
CA GLU A 337 12.78 10.94 -14.62
C GLU A 337 11.46 11.49 -14.07
N GLY A 338 11.51 12.51 -13.21
CA GLY A 338 10.34 13.24 -12.76
C GLY A 338 9.54 13.79 -13.94
N PHE A 339 10.23 14.48 -14.87
CA PHE A 339 9.64 14.98 -16.11
C PHE A 339 8.97 13.87 -16.95
N LEU A 340 9.65 12.74 -17.13
CA LEU A 340 9.09 11.61 -17.88
C LEU A 340 7.78 11.10 -17.26
N HIS A 341 7.69 11.03 -15.93
CA HIS A 341 6.48 10.56 -15.28
C HIS A 341 5.27 11.47 -15.51
N PHE A 342 5.46 12.78 -15.61
CA PHE A 342 4.38 13.69 -16.00
C PHE A 342 3.95 13.50 -17.46
N ILE A 343 4.89 13.28 -18.39
CA ILE A 343 4.56 12.98 -19.79
C ILE A 343 3.79 11.67 -19.91
N ILE A 344 4.24 10.61 -19.21
CA ILE A 344 3.53 9.32 -19.19
C ILE A 344 2.11 9.48 -18.64
N ALA A 345 1.90 10.35 -17.64
CA ALA A 345 0.56 10.65 -17.15
C ALA A 345 -0.34 11.16 -18.28
N LEU A 346 0.14 12.12 -19.09
CA LEU A 346 -0.62 12.62 -20.25
C LEU A 346 -0.83 11.53 -21.30
N ASP A 347 0.18 10.71 -21.59
CA ASP A 347 0.07 9.60 -22.55
C ASP A 347 -1.03 8.61 -22.13
N LEU A 348 -1.14 8.30 -20.83
CA LEU A 348 -2.16 7.37 -20.32
C LEU A 348 -3.59 7.89 -20.47
N VAL A 349 -3.79 9.20 -20.30
CA VAL A 349 -5.12 9.82 -20.38
C VAL A 349 -5.50 10.09 -21.84
N PHE A 350 -4.58 10.60 -22.65
CA PHE A 350 -4.88 11.13 -23.98
C PHE A 350 -4.39 10.24 -25.12
N GLY A 351 -3.54 9.24 -24.87
CA GLY A 351 -3.09 8.28 -25.87
C GLY A 351 -4.12 7.18 -26.13
N ASP A 352 -4.05 6.61 -27.33
CA ASP A 352 -4.69 5.35 -27.73
C ASP A 352 -3.62 4.48 -28.40
N ALA A 353 -3.92 3.21 -28.68
CA ALA A 353 -2.93 2.22 -29.16
C ALA A 353 -2.10 2.66 -30.39
N ASN A 354 -2.65 3.55 -31.23
CA ASN A 354 -2.00 4.06 -32.44
C ASN A 354 -1.83 5.60 -32.43
N THR A 355 -1.99 6.24 -31.28
CA THR A 355 -2.08 7.70 -31.22
C THR A 355 -0.71 8.35 -31.32
N ILE A 356 -0.56 9.23 -32.31
CA ILE A 356 0.64 10.03 -32.53
C ILE A 356 0.67 11.16 -31.49
N THR A 357 1.86 11.52 -30.99
CA THR A 357 2.13 12.68 -30.12
C THR A 357 1.35 13.95 -30.48
N LYS A 358 1.06 14.14 -31.77
CA LYS A 358 0.24 15.23 -32.30
C LYS A 358 -1.16 15.29 -31.66
N ALA A 359 -1.88 14.17 -31.62
CA ALA A 359 -3.25 14.15 -31.10
C ALA A 359 -3.29 14.40 -29.58
N ILE A 360 -2.30 13.90 -28.84
CA ILE A 360 -2.18 14.21 -27.41
C ILE A 360 -1.94 15.71 -27.21
N SER A 361 -1.03 16.29 -28.01
CA SER A 361 -0.75 17.73 -27.96
C SER A 361 -1.98 18.56 -28.26
N GLU A 362 -2.79 18.16 -29.24
CA GLU A 362 -4.05 18.82 -29.60
C GLU A 362 -5.10 18.73 -28.48
N ARG A 363 -5.37 17.52 -27.97
CA ARG A 363 -6.34 17.28 -26.90
C ARG A 363 -5.98 18.05 -25.61
N VAL A 364 -4.71 18.03 -25.20
CA VAL A 364 -4.25 18.77 -24.02
C VAL A 364 -4.38 20.28 -24.24
N SER A 365 -4.04 20.77 -25.43
CA SER A 365 -4.10 22.21 -25.73
C SER A 365 -5.52 22.75 -25.75
N VAL A 366 -6.48 21.98 -26.25
CA VAL A 366 -7.92 22.30 -26.16
C VAL A 366 -8.31 22.55 -24.70
N LEU A 367 -7.96 21.62 -23.82
CA LEU A 367 -8.31 21.70 -22.39
C LEU A 367 -7.67 22.91 -21.71
N LEU A 368 -6.37 23.15 -21.93
CA LEU A 368 -5.68 24.30 -21.37
C LEU A 368 -6.26 25.63 -21.86
N SER A 369 -6.55 25.73 -23.16
CA SER A 369 -7.13 26.95 -23.74
C SER A 369 -8.51 27.28 -23.20
N ILE A 370 -9.36 26.28 -23.01
CA ILE A 370 -10.68 26.49 -22.41
C ILE A 370 -10.53 26.88 -20.93
N TYR A 371 -9.67 26.16 -20.18
CA TYR A 371 -9.54 26.34 -18.74
C TYR A 371 -8.91 27.69 -18.35
N ASN A 372 -7.80 28.07 -19.00
CA ASN A 372 -7.09 29.32 -18.73
C ASN A 372 -7.59 30.52 -19.55
N LYS A 373 -8.47 30.30 -20.55
CA LYS A 373 -8.83 31.29 -21.57
C LYS A 373 -7.62 31.78 -22.37
N GLU A 374 -6.70 30.86 -22.67
CA GLU A 374 -5.44 31.11 -23.38
C GLU A 374 -5.49 30.70 -24.85
N ASN A 375 -4.53 31.19 -25.65
CA ASN A 375 -4.45 30.90 -27.08
C ASN A 375 -4.11 29.42 -27.34
N TYR A 376 -4.94 28.75 -28.15
CA TYR A 376 -4.76 27.34 -28.52
C TYR A 376 -3.45 27.03 -29.22
N ASN A 377 -3.01 27.89 -30.14
CA ASN A 377 -1.77 27.64 -30.90
C ASN A 377 -0.52 27.80 -30.04
N GLU A 378 -0.56 28.70 -29.05
CA GLU A 378 0.51 28.86 -28.07
C GLU A 378 0.61 27.61 -27.18
N ASN A 379 -0.51 27.14 -26.64
CA ASN A 379 -0.58 25.89 -25.88
C ASN A 379 -0.11 24.67 -26.69
N LYS A 380 -0.54 24.56 -27.95
CA LYS A 380 -0.11 23.48 -28.86
C LYS A 380 1.39 23.49 -29.10
N THR A 381 1.97 24.68 -29.26
CA THR A 381 3.41 24.85 -29.44
C THR A 381 4.17 24.49 -28.17
N MET A 382 3.70 24.92 -27.00
CA MET A 382 4.28 24.57 -25.70
C MET A 382 4.29 23.06 -25.48
N ILE A 383 3.14 22.39 -25.60
CA ILE A 383 3.05 20.93 -25.39
C ILE A 383 3.95 20.16 -26.38
N SER A 384 3.98 20.59 -27.64
CA SER A 384 4.86 19.99 -28.65
C SER A 384 6.35 20.10 -28.27
N LYS A 385 6.77 21.21 -27.66
CA LYS A 385 8.15 21.38 -27.15
C LYS A 385 8.46 20.40 -26.01
N LEU A 386 7.51 20.18 -25.09
CA LEU A 386 7.67 19.21 -24.00
C LEU A 386 7.87 17.78 -24.53
N TYR A 387 7.08 17.37 -25.51
CA TYR A 387 7.26 16.05 -26.16
C TYR A 387 8.56 15.94 -26.95
N ALA A 388 8.99 17.03 -27.63
CA ALA A 388 10.29 17.06 -28.28
C ALA A 388 11.44 16.93 -27.28
N ALA A 389 11.32 17.52 -26.09
CA ALA A 389 12.27 17.37 -25.00
C ALA A 389 12.33 15.92 -24.50
N ARG A 390 11.16 15.29 -24.25
CA ARG A 390 11.06 13.86 -23.92
C ARG A 390 11.77 12.99 -24.97
N SER A 391 11.52 13.24 -26.25
CA SER A 391 12.14 12.50 -27.35
C SER A 391 13.67 12.63 -27.35
N LYS A 392 14.19 13.85 -27.17
CA LYS A 392 15.63 14.11 -27.09
C LYS A 392 16.28 13.47 -25.87
N TYR A 393 15.62 13.46 -24.72
CA TYR A 393 16.12 12.77 -23.53
C TYR A 393 16.21 11.26 -23.77
N VAL A 394 15.12 10.64 -24.21
CA VAL A 394 15.04 9.19 -24.41
C VAL A 394 15.98 8.68 -25.51
N HIS A 395 16.10 9.40 -26.63
CA HIS A 395 16.85 8.93 -27.79
C HIS A 395 18.26 9.48 -27.91
N ALA A 396 18.54 10.65 -27.32
CA ALA A 396 19.83 11.32 -27.43
C ALA A 396 20.49 11.63 -26.08
N GLY A 397 19.91 11.18 -24.96
CA GLY A 397 20.47 11.37 -23.60
C GLY A 397 20.56 12.83 -23.15
N LYS A 398 19.81 13.74 -23.77
CA LYS A 398 19.86 15.17 -23.45
C LYS A 398 18.99 15.47 -22.22
N SER A 399 19.58 16.05 -21.18
CA SER A 399 18.85 16.47 -19.98
C SER A 399 17.74 17.49 -20.28
N ILE A 400 16.69 17.46 -19.47
CA ILE A 400 15.49 18.28 -19.61
C ILE A 400 15.70 19.64 -18.94
N PRO A 401 15.43 20.76 -19.64
CA PRO A 401 15.46 22.08 -19.03
C PRO A 401 14.49 22.21 -17.85
N TYR A 402 14.93 22.87 -16.78
CA TYR A 402 14.11 23.06 -15.57
C TYR A 402 12.77 23.78 -15.84
N ASP A 403 12.75 24.74 -16.77
CA ASP A 403 11.51 25.44 -17.14
C ASP A 403 10.44 24.49 -17.68
N TYR A 404 10.84 23.44 -18.42
CA TYR A 404 9.92 22.43 -18.94
C TYR A 404 9.31 21.58 -17.82
N ILE A 405 10.05 21.39 -16.73
CA ILE A 405 9.55 20.70 -15.54
C ILE A 405 8.47 21.55 -14.86
N LYS A 406 8.69 22.86 -14.73
CA LYS A 406 7.70 23.78 -14.17
C LYS A 406 6.44 23.85 -15.04
N GLU A 407 6.61 23.89 -16.36
CA GLU A 407 5.51 23.88 -17.33
C GLU A 407 4.69 22.59 -17.23
N ILE A 408 5.31 21.41 -17.33
CA ILE A 408 4.57 20.14 -17.32
C ILE A 408 3.84 19.90 -15.99
N LYS A 409 4.41 20.35 -14.86
CA LYS A 409 3.74 20.30 -13.54
C LYS A 409 2.45 21.11 -13.55
N THR A 410 2.50 22.33 -14.11
CA THR A 410 1.34 23.21 -14.24
C THR A 410 0.26 22.56 -15.12
N VAL A 411 0.67 22.03 -16.28
CA VAL A 411 -0.24 21.30 -17.18
C VAL A 411 -0.91 20.14 -16.46
N CYS A 412 -0.14 19.27 -15.80
CA CYS A 412 -0.68 18.11 -15.09
C CYS A 412 -1.64 18.51 -13.96
N ARG A 413 -1.34 19.59 -13.24
CA ARG A 413 -2.23 20.14 -12.21
C ARG A 413 -3.56 20.63 -12.79
N ILE A 414 -3.55 21.29 -13.95
CA ILE A 414 -4.79 21.69 -14.61
C ILE A 414 -5.58 20.45 -15.07
N ILE A 415 -4.91 19.50 -15.70
CA ILE A 415 -5.56 18.29 -16.20
C ILE A 415 -6.21 17.48 -15.07
N ILE A 416 -5.58 17.32 -13.89
CA ILE A 416 -6.21 16.58 -12.79
C ILE A 416 -7.50 17.26 -12.31
N LEU A 417 -7.55 18.60 -12.26
CA LEU A 417 -8.75 19.35 -11.90
C LEU A 417 -9.85 19.19 -12.95
N ILE A 418 -9.50 19.24 -14.24
CA ILE A 418 -10.43 18.99 -15.35
C ILE A 418 -11.01 17.57 -15.28
N LEU A 419 -10.18 16.57 -14.99
CA LEU A 419 -10.64 15.18 -14.87
C LEU A 419 -11.59 15.00 -13.68
N LEU A 420 -11.32 15.65 -12.53
CA LEU A 420 -12.23 15.63 -11.38
C LEU A 420 -13.57 16.31 -11.71
N ASN A 421 -13.54 17.42 -12.44
CA ASN A 421 -14.75 18.08 -12.93
C ASN A 421 -15.52 17.18 -13.91
N TYR A 422 -14.81 16.54 -14.84
CA TYR A 422 -15.41 15.61 -15.79
C TYR A 422 -16.09 14.44 -15.07
N GLN A 423 -15.47 13.86 -14.02
CA GLN A 423 -16.09 12.81 -13.20
C GLN A 423 -17.44 13.27 -12.62
N LYS A 424 -17.48 14.47 -12.04
CA LYS A 424 -18.71 15.03 -11.48
C LYS A 424 -19.81 15.13 -12.53
N GLN A 425 -19.49 15.59 -13.74
CA GLN A 425 -20.44 15.72 -14.83
C GLN A 425 -20.90 14.36 -15.38
N ALA A 426 -19.96 13.42 -15.50
CA ALA A 426 -20.22 12.04 -15.87
C ALA A 426 -21.22 11.38 -14.91
N LYS A 427 -21.07 11.60 -13.60
CA LYS A 427 -22.02 11.14 -12.57
C LYS A 427 -23.41 11.74 -12.74
N ILE A 428 -23.51 13.05 -13.03
CA ILE A 428 -24.80 13.75 -13.24
C ILE A 428 -25.51 13.24 -14.49
N LYS A 429 -24.76 13.04 -15.59
CA LYS A 429 -25.31 12.66 -16.89
C LYS A 429 -25.36 11.13 -17.11
N ASN A 430 -24.84 10.34 -16.17
CA ASN A 430 -24.76 8.88 -16.21
C ASN A 430 -24.01 8.32 -17.44
N TYR A 431 -22.90 8.97 -17.83
CA TYR A 431 -21.99 8.48 -18.88
C TYR A 431 -20.66 8.07 -18.27
N ASN A 432 -20.08 6.95 -18.70
CA ASN A 432 -18.85 6.39 -18.13
C ASN A 432 -17.72 6.18 -19.15
N ASP A 433 -17.88 6.60 -20.42
CA ASP A 433 -16.96 6.24 -21.50
C ASP A 433 -15.93 7.35 -21.81
N PHE A 434 -14.66 7.09 -21.51
CA PHE A 434 -13.53 7.98 -21.83
C PHE A 434 -13.29 8.14 -23.33
N LYS A 435 -13.71 7.16 -24.14
CA LYS A 435 -13.57 7.20 -25.61
C LYS A 435 -14.45 8.29 -26.20
N ASP A 436 -15.66 8.49 -25.67
CA ASP A 436 -16.55 9.57 -26.09
C ASP A 436 -15.96 10.94 -25.72
N TRP A 437 -15.39 11.05 -24.50
CA TRP A 437 -14.70 12.26 -24.08
C TRP A 437 -13.54 12.63 -25.02
N LYS A 438 -12.68 11.67 -25.37
CA LYS A 438 -11.58 11.89 -26.34
C LYS A 438 -12.09 12.35 -27.71
N LYS A 439 -13.17 11.76 -28.23
CA LYS A 439 -13.78 12.20 -29.51
C LYS A 439 -14.27 13.64 -29.45
N LYS A 440 -14.85 14.05 -28.32
CA LYS A 440 -15.25 15.45 -28.10
C LYS A 440 -14.05 16.39 -28.13
N LEU A 441 -12.93 15.99 -27.53
CA LEU A 441 -11.70 16.78 -27.59
C LEU A 441 -11.14 16.86 -29.02
N ASP A 442 -11.18 15.76 -29.79
CA ASP A 442 -10.76 15.77 -31.20
C ASP A 442 -11.63 16.71 -32.04
N TYR A 443 -12.95 16.68 -31.84
CA TYR A 443 -13.88 17.60 -32.50
C TYR A 443 -13.56 19.07 -32.17
N LEU A 444 -13.29 19.37 -30.89
CA LEU A 444 -12.92 20.71 -30.46
C LEU A 444 -11.57 21.16 -31.03
N ALA A 445 -10.59 20.27 -31.11
CA ALA A 445 -9.28 20.60 -31.67
C ALA A 445 -9.42 21.09 -33.12
N ILE A 446 -10.22 20.40 -33.93
CA ILE A 446 -10.56 20.84 -35.30
C ILE A 446 -11.25 22.20 -35.27
N GLY A 447 -12.20 22.40 -34.36
CA GLY A 447 -12.91 23.67 -34.18
C GLY A 447 -11.98 24.85 -33.87
N PHE A 448 -11.01 24.67 -32.97
CA PHE A 448 -10.01 25.68 -32.64
C PHE A 448 -9.08 25.99 -33.82
N GLU A 449 -8.70 24.99 -34.62
CA GLU A 449 -7.87 25.20 -35.82
C GLU A 449 -8.55 26.10 -36.87
N ILE A 450 -9.87 26.06 -36.95
CA ILE A 450 -10.68 26.92 -37.83
C ILE A 450 -11.23 28.18 -37.14
N GLY A 451 -10.79 28.48 -35.92
CA GLY A 451 -11.14 29.69 -35.19
C GLY A 451 -12.54 29.74 -34.59
N ARG A 452 -13.18 28.58 -34.33
CA ARG A 452 -14.49 28.53 -33.65
C ARG A 452 -14.35 28.67 -32.13
N SER A 453 -15.29 29.38 -31.53
CA SER A 453 -15.46 29.42 -30.08
C SER A 453 -16.16 28.15 -29.57
N VAL A 454 -15.90 27.82 -28.30
CA VAL A 454 -16.54 26.70 -27.60
C VAL A 454 -17.70 27.22 -26.78
N GLU A 455 -18.86 26.58 -26.89
CA GLU A 455 -20.02 26.89 -26.04
C GLU A 455 -19.75 26.47 -24.59
N ASP A 456 -20.20 27.30 -23.65
CA ASP A 456 -20.00 27.06 -22.21
C ASP A 456 -20.59 25.75 -21.72
N SER A 457 -21.75 25.35 -22.26
CA SER A 457 -22.40 24.07 -21.97
C SER A 457 -21.48 22.88 -22.30
N PHE A 458 -20.78 22.97 -23.43
CA PHE A 458 -19.86 21.94 -23.91
C PHE A 458 -18.55 21.95 -23.12
N ALA A 459 -18.03 23.14 -22.80
CA ALA A 459 -16.86 23.30 -21.93
C ALA A 459 -17.10 22.72 -20.52
N ILE A 460 -18.29 22.91 -19.96
CA ILE A 460 -18.72 22.30 -18.69
C ILE A 460 -18.80 20.79 -18.84
N GLU A 461 -19.41 20.29 -19.92
CA GLU A 461 -19.58 18.85 -20.16
C GLU A 461 -18.24 18.08 -20.19
N ILE A 462 -17.20 18.64 -20.78
CA ILE A 462 -15.88 18.00 -20.83
C ILE A 462 -15.02 18.26 -19.58
N GLY A 463 -15.56 18.98 -18.58
CA GLY A 463 -14.90 19.32 -17.33
C GLY A 463 -13.90 20.50 -17.40
N ALA A 464 -13.77 21.14 -18.56
CA ALA A 464 -12.81 22.21 -18.80
C ALA A 464 -13.28 23.60 -18.31
N LYS A 465 -14.57 23.73 -17.99
CA LYS A 465 -15.16 24.90 -17.32
C LYS A 465 -16.05 24.44 -16.18
N GLU A 466 -16.16 25.27 -15.14
CA GLU A 466 -17.08 25.00 -14.03
C GLU A 466 -18.44 25.68 -14.23
N PRO A 467 -19.52 25.12 -13.66
CA PRO A 467 -20.79 25.82 -13.57
C PRO A 467 -20.63 27.11 -12.74
N GLU A 468 -21.26 28.21 -13.16
CA GLU A 468 -21.12 29.55 -12.57
C GLU A 468 -21.41 29.64 -11.05
N ASN A 469 -22.02 28.63 -10.45
CA ASN A 469 -22.32 28.55 -9.02
C ASN A 469 -21.26 27.81 -8.18
N ASN A 470 -20.12 27.37 -8.75
CA ASN A 470 -19.23 26.42 -8.09
C ASN A 470 -17.72 26.75 -8.11
N SER A 471 -17.28 27.98 -8.43
CA SER A 471 -15.85 28.31 -8.44
C SER A 471 -15.12 27.94 -7.13
N PRO A 472 -14.19 26.97 -7.12
CA PRO A 472 -13.22 26.85 -6.07
C PRO A 472 -12.32 28.08 -6.17
N ALA A 473 -12.02 28.66 -5.01
CA ALA A 473 -10.77 29.38 -4.88
C ALA A 473 -9.69 28.30 -5.04
N GLY A 474 -9.31 28.00 -6.29
CA GLY A 474 -8.63 26.75 -6.68
C GLY A 474 -7.61 26.33 -5.65
N VAL A 475 -7.67 25.07 -5.18
CA VAL A 475 -6.92 24.50 -4.06
C VAL A 475 -5.63 25.29 -3.82
N LYS A 476 -5.70 26.32 -2.96
CA LYS A 476 -4.55 27.17 -2.66
C LYS A 476 -3.73 26.41 -1.62
N VAL A 477 -2.98 25.41 -2.09
CA VAL A 477 -1.87 24.81 -1.34
C VAL A 477 -0.70 25.77 -1.38
#